data_AF-A0A6L6YH16-F1
#
_entry.id   AF-A0A6L6YH16-F1
#
_cell.length_a   1.000
_cell.length_b   1.000
_cell.length_c   1.000
_cell.angle_alpha   90.00
_cell.angle_beta   90.00
_cell.angle_gamma   90.00
#
_symmetry.space_group_name_H-M   'P 1'
#
loop_
_entity.id
_entity.type
_entity.pdbx_description
1 polymer ?
#
loop_
_entity_poly.entity_id
_entity_poly.type
_entity_poly.pdbx_seq_one_letter_code
_entity_poly.pdbx_strand_id
1 'polypeptide(L)'
;MPNVYAQLRAEQVADRLGISLSTFNRLIKTETSFPKPIKYSSRWVAWFELEVNDWILRKAAEQRGVEPEVLLSHLREIAPQSEQQSEQFNQIGAA
;
A
#
# COMPACT_ATOMS: atom_id res chain seq x y z
N MET A 1 -0.18 -10.97 -13.69
CA MET A 1 0.99 -10.37 -12.99
C MET A 1 0.49 -9.27 -12.09
N PRO A 2 1.00 -9.13 -10.84
CA PRO A 2 0.60 -8.04 -9.97
C PRO A 2 0.88 -6.69 -10.65
N ASN A 3 -0.05 -5.74 -10.51
CA ASN A 3 0.11 -4.42 -11.12
C ASN A 3 1.14 -3.60 -10.32
N VAL A 4 2.40 -3.68 -10.73
CA VAL A 4 3.50 -2.92 -10.12
C VAL A 4 3.47 -1.42 -10.45
N TYR A 5 2.61 -1.00 -11.37
CA TYR A 5 2.49 0.38 -11.83
C TYR A 5 1.31 1.12 -11.18
N ALA A 6 0.60 0.48 -10.24
CA ALA A 6 -0.49 1.12 -9.51
C ALA A 6 0.01 2.36 -8.76
N GLN A 7 -0.70 3.48 -8.92
CA GLN A 7 -0.34 4.78 -8.38
C GLN A 7 -1.46 5.38 -7.56
N LEU A 8 -1.08 6.08 -6.50
CA LEU A 8 -1.98 6.75 -5.57
C LEU A 8 -1.79 8.27 -5.59
N ARG A 9 -2.91 8.98 -5.51
CA ARG A 9 -2.99 10.41 -5.17
C ARG A 9 -2.81 10.62 -3.67
N ALA A 10 -2.52 11.85 -3.26
CA ALA A 10 -2.27 12.18 -1.85
C ALA A 10 -3.44 11.78 -0.94
N GLU A 11 -4.67 11.96 -1.41
CA GLU A 11 -5.91 11.57 -0.73
C GLU A 11 -5.96 10.05 -0.51
N GLN A 12 -5.68 9.26 -1.55
CA GLN A 12 -5.67 7.80 -1.46
C GLN A 12 -4.57 7.28 -0.53
N VAL A 13 -3.41 7.94 -0.50
CA VAL A 13 -2.34 7.61 0.45
C VAL A 13 -2.78 7.92 1.89
N ALA A 14 -3.36 9.10 2.12
CA ALA A 14 -3.86 9.51 3.44
C ALA A 14 -4.94 8.55 3.96
N ASP A 15 -5.89 8.18 3.10
CA ASP A 15 -6.95 7.23 3.41
C ASP A 15 -6.38 5.85 3.81
N ARG A 16 -5.37 5.35 3.08
CA ARG A 16 -4.71 4.08 3.43
C ARG A 16 -3.97 4.12 4.75
N LEU A 17 -3.36 5.26 5.06
CA LEU A 17 -2.69 5.47 6.34
C LEU A 17 -3.69 5.73 7.49
N GLY A 18 -4.98 5.90 7.20
CA GLY A 18 -6.01 6.20 8.19
C GLY A 18 -5.87 7.58 8.84
N ILE A 19 -5.27 8.54 8.14
CA ILE A 19 -5.00 9.89 8.65
C ILE A 19 -5.61 10.97 7.75
N SER A 20 -5.83 12.16 8.30
CA SER A 20 -6.28 13.30 7.50
C SER A 20 -5.24 13.72 6.45
N LEU A 21 -5.70 14.27 5.32
CA LEU A 21 -4.83 14.83 4.27
C LEU A 21 -3.88 15.91 4.82
N SER A 22 -4.30 16.70 5.82
CA SER A 22 -3.45 17.69 6.48
C SER A 22 -2.33 17.04 7.29
N THR A 23 -2.59 15.92 7.95
CA THR A 23 -1.59 15.14 8.69
C THR A 23 -0.65 14.42 7.74
N PHE A 24 -1.16 13.89 6.63
CA PHE A 24 -0.34 13.33 5.56
C PHE A 24 0.64 14.38 4.98
N ASN A 25 0.16 15.58 4.67
CA ASN A 25 1.01 16.68 4.18
C ASN A 25 2.10 17.10 5.17
N ARG A 26 1.88 16.92 6.47
CA ARG A 26 2.91 17.13 7.49
C ARG A 26 3.89 15.97 7.51
N LEU A 27 3.40 14.73 7.50
CA LEU A 27 4.20 13.51 7.48
C LEU A 27 5.21 13.51 6.33
N ILE A 28 4.79 13.80 5.10
CA ILE A 28 5.70 13.82 3.93
C ILE A 28 6.81 14.88 4.01
N LYS A 29 6.66 15.87 4.89
CA LYS A 29 7.68 16.91 5.12
C LYS A 29 8.64 16.54 6.25
N THR A 30 8.18 15.76 7.22
CA THR A 30 8.93 15.45 8.45
C THR A 30 9.57 14.08 8.43
N GLU A 31 8.94 13.10 7.79
CA GLU A 31 9.37 11.71 7.76
C GLU A 31 10.20 11.44 6.50
N THR A 32 11.51 11.31 6.69
CA THR A 32 12.47 11.11 5.59
C THR A 32 12.43 9.71 5.00
N SER A 33 11.92 8.72 5.76
CA SER A 33 11.77 7.35 5.28
C SER A 33 10.56 7.16 4.36
N PHE A 34 9.62 8.11 4.34
CA PHE A 34 8.41 8.00 3.52
C PHE A 34 8.75 8.07 2.02
N PRO A 35 8.10 7.27 1.15
CA PRO A 35 8.36 7.28 -0.29
C PRO A 35 8.22 8.68 -0.90
N LYS A 36 9.16 9.02 -1.79
CA LYS A 36 9.16 10.32 -2.46
C LYS A 36 8.05 10.37 -3.51
N PRO A 37 7.34 11.51 -3.64
CA PRO A 37 6.37 11.68 -4.71
C PRO A 37 7.01 11.70 -6.09
N ILE A 38 6.34 11.06 -7.05
CA ILE A 38 6.58 11.20 -8.48
C ILE A 38 5.83 12.43 -8.97
N LYS A 39 6.55 13.38 -9.54
CA LYS A 39 5.99 14.61 -10.10
C LYS A 39 5.98 14.52 -11.62
N TYR A 40 4.79 14.39 -12.20
CA TYR A 40 4.59 14.45 -13.65
C TYR A 40 4.35 15.89 -14.13
N SER A 41 3.72 16.71 -13.27
CA SER A 41 3.52 18.14 -13.51
C SER A 41 3.31 18.86 -12.17
N SER A 42 3.10 20.18 -12.21
CA SER A 42 2.81 20.97 -11.01
C SER A 42 1.53 20.54 -10.27
N ARG A 43 0.56 19.94 -10.98
CA ARG A 43 -0.73 19.48 -10.43
C ARG A 43 -0.86 17.95 -10.38
N TRP A 44 0.09 17.23 -10.99
CA TRP A 44 0.07 15.78 -11.01
C TRP A 44 1.25 15.25 -10.20
N VAL A 45 0.91 14.85 -8.98
CA VAL A 45 1.80 14.15 -8.06
C VAL A 45 1.19 12.78 -7.72
N ALA A 46 2.03 11.75 -7.64
CA ALA A 46 1.60 10.39 -7.31
C ALA A 46 2.68 9.62 -6.54
N TRP A 47 2.29 8.52 -5.91
CA TRP A 47 3.18 7.55 -5.27
C TRP A 47 2.88 6.17 -5.81
N PHE A 48 3.89 5.30 -5.93
CA PHE A 48 3.61 3.91 -6.21
C PHE A 48 2.95 3.25 -5.00
N GLU A 49 1.87 2.52 -5.26
CA GLU A 49 1.14 1.80 -4.24
C GLU A 49 2.04 0.80 -3.50
N LEU A 50 2.93 0.10 -4.22
CA LEU A 50 3.83 -0.87 -3.62
C LEU A 50 4.84 -0.23 -2.66
N GLU A 51 5.37 0.96 -2.98
CA GLU A 51 6.29 1.68 -2.08
C GLU A 51 5.59 2.13 -0.80
N VAL A 52 4.34 2.60 -0.92
CA VAL A 52 3.53 2.98 0.23
C VAL A 52 3.24 1.75 1.10
N ASN A 53 2.84 0.63 0.50
CA ASN A 53 2.55 -0.61 1.23
C ASN A 53 3.81 -1.17 1.91
N ASP A 54 4.96 -1.15 1.25
CA ASP A 54 6.26 -1.56 1.83
C ASP A 54 6.64 -0.67 3.02
N TRP A 55 6.48 0.65 2.89
CA TRP A 55 6.74 1.57 4.00
C TRP A 55 5.83 1.32 5.20
N ILE A 56 4.54 1.07 4.97
CA ILE A 56 3.58 0.71 6.03
C ILE A 56 4.03 -0.57 6.74
N LEU A 57 4.40 -1.61 5.98
CA LEU A 57 4.89 -2.87 6.53
C LEU A 57 6.13 -2.65 7.40
N ARG A 58 7.13 -1.92 6.90
CA ARG A 58 8.37 -1.61 7.64
C ARG A 58 8.09 -0.85 8.93
N LYS A 59 7.24 0.19 8.87
CA LYS A 59 6.84 0.93 10.08
C LYS A 59 6.11 0.05 11.08
N ALA A 60 5.18 -0.79 10.63
CA ALA A 60 4.48 -1.72 11.50
C ALA A 60 5.43 -2.76 12.14
N ALA A 61 6.41 -3.24 11.38
CA ALA A 61 7.43 -4.18 11.84
C ALA A 61 8.35 -3.54 12.90
N GLU A 62 8.84 -2.32 12.63
CA GLU A 62 9.62 -1.51 13.57
C GLU A 62 8.88 -1.30 14.89
N GLN A 63 7.60 -0.90 14.84
CA GLN A 63 6.77 -0.72 16.05
C GLN A 63 6.53 -2.02 16.83
N ARG A 64 6.54 -3.17 16.15
CA ARG A 64 6.36 -4.49 16.77
C ARG A 64 7.67 -5.15 17.19
N GLY A 65 8.82 -4.57 16.85
CA GLY A 65 10.14 -5.15 17.12
C GLY A 65 10.39 -6.47 16.39
N VAL A 66 9.86 -6.63 15.18
CA VAL A 66 10.04 -7.81 14.33
C VAL A 66 10.57 -7.42 12.96
N GLU A 67 11.19 -8.36 12.25
CA GLU A 67 11.61 -8.13 10.87
C GLU A 67 10.39 -8.03 9.91
N PRO A 68 10.42 -7.15 8.89
CA PRO A 68 9.31 -6.97 7.94
C PRO A 68 8.85 -8.26 7.27
N GLU A 69 9.78 -9.15 6.95
CA GLU A 69 9.56 -10.42 6.27
C GLU A 69 8.78 -11.40 7.16
N VAL A 70 9.04 -11.39 8.47
CA VAL A 70 8.31 -12.18 9.46
C VAL A 70 6.88 -11.67 9.58
N LEU A 71 6.71 -10.35 9.69
CA LEU A 71 5.38 -9.73 9.73
C LEU A 71 4.60 -10.03 8.45
N LEU A 72 5.22 -9.91 7.28
CA LEU A 72 4.59 -10.19 6.00
C LEU A 72 4.16 -11.66 5.87
N SER A 73 4.99 -12.59 6.35
CA SER A 73 4.67 -14.02 6.35
C SER A 73 3.46 -14.30 7.22
N HIS A 74 3.45 -13.78 8.45
CA HIS A 74 2.30 -13.87 9.35
C HIS A 74 1.03 -13.24 8.74
N LEU A 75 1.15 -12.06 8.12
CA LEU A 75 0.01 -11.41 7.44
C LEU A 75 -0.53 -12.24 6.27
N ARG A 76 0.32 -12.96 5.54
CA ARG A 76 -0.09 -13.85 4.44
C ARG A 76 -0.77 -15.12 4.94
N GLU A 77 -0.35 -15.65 6.09
CA GLU A 77 -0.97 -16.81 6.72
C GLU A 77 -2.38 -16.50 7.22
N ILE A 78 -2.59 -15.31 7.80
CA ILE A 78 -3.91 -14.87 8.28
C ILE A 78 -4.81 -14.33 7.15
N ALA A 79 -4.22 -13.89 6.04
CA ALA A 79 -5.00 -13.40 4.90
C ALA A 79 -5.82 -14.56 4.32
N PRO A 80 -7.15 -14.48 4.29
CA PRO A 80 -7.95 -15.47 3.57
C PRO A 80 -7.50 -15.46 2.11
N GLN A 81 -7.18 -16.64 1.58
CA GLN A 81 -6.76 -16.85 0.19
C GLN A 81 -7.86 -16.33 -0.75
N SER A 82 -7.81 -15.06 -1.11
CA SER A 82 -8.75 -14.39 -2.02
C SER A 82 -8.71 -14.96 -3.44
N GLU A 83 -7.83 -15.93 -3.70
CA GLU A 83 -7.75 -16.71 -4.95
C GLU A 83 -8.95 -17.65 -5.17
N GLN A 84 -9.72 -18.04 -4.15
CA GLN A 84 -10.93 -18.84 -4.40
C GLN A 84 -12.05 -18.04 -5.09
N GLN A 85 -11.99 -16.70 -5.09
CA GLN A 85 -13.00 -15.87 -5.77
C GLN A 85 -12.72 -15.75 -7.28
N SER A 86 -11.46 -15.67 -7.72
CA SER A 86 -11.15 -15.54 -9.15
C SER A 86 -11.50 -16.77 -9.98
N GLU A 87 -11.41 -17.98 -9.43
CA GLU A 87 -11.81 -19.22 -10.14
C GLU A 87 -13.33 -19.38 -10.20
N GLN A 88 -14.04 -18.97 -9.14
CA GLN A 88 -15.50 -19.07 -9.07
C GLN A 88 -16.21 -18.07 -10.02
N PHE A 89 -15.61 -16.89 -10.26
CA PHE A 89 -16.13 -15.94 -11.26
C PHE A 89 -15.93 -16.42 -12.72
N ASN A 90 -14.96 -17.30 -13.00
CA ASN A 90 -14.72 -17.85 -14.34
C ASN A 90 -15.56 -19.10 -14.66
N GLN A 91 -16.12 -19.78 -13.66
CA GLN A 91 -16.97 -20.97 -13.86
C GLN A 91 -18.47 -20.67 -14.05
N ILE A 92 -18.95 -19.49 -13.63
CA ILE A 92 -20.39 -19.14 -13.70
C ILE A 92 -20.76 -18.46 -15.04
N GLY A 93 -19.78 -18.01 -15.83
CA GLY A 93 -19.99 -17.30 -17.10
C GLY A 93 -19.88 -18.15 -18.38
N ALA A 94 -19.70 -19.46 -18.28
CA ALA A 94 -19.45 -20.35 -19.43
C ALA A 94 -20.43 -21.55 -19.51
N ALA A 95 -21.68 -21.37 -19.05
CA ALA A 95 -22.78 -22.31 -19.20
C ALA A 95 -23.89 -21.71 -20.09
#